data_AF-A0A1H7KQ68-F1
#
_entry.id   AF-A0A1H7KQ68-F1
#
_cell.length_a   1.000
_cell.length_b   1.000
_cell.length_c   1.000
_cell.angle_alpha   90.00
_cell.angle_beta   90.00
_cell.angle_gamma   90.00
#
_symmetry.space_group_name_H-M   'P 1'
#
loop_
_entity.id
_entity.type
_entity.pdbx_description
1 polymer ?
#
loop_
_entity_poly.entity_id
_entity_poly.type
_entity_poly.pdbx_seq_one_letter_code
_entity_poly.pdbx_strand_id
1 'polypeptide(L)' 'MAEEQVACLFCQVKNDSKLANCSHCGMALTQHHPEGKARLSFFAKAFWGIVIFCVVMMYLLPR' A
#
# COMPACT_ATOMS: atom_id res chain seq x y z
N MET A 1 16.59 -18.56 8.66
CA MET A 1 16.89 -17.51 7.65
C MET A 1 15.55 -17.17 7.02
N ALA A 2 15.04 -15.95 7.20
CA ALA A 2 13.71 -15.59 6.72
C ALA A 2 13.79 -15.39 5.21
N GLU A 3 13.28 -16.35 4.43
CA GLU A 3 13.06 -16.19 3.00
C GLU A 3 12.01 -15.09 2.83
N GLU A 4 12.44 -13.85 2.55
CA GLU A 4 11.52 -12.77 2.18
C GLU A 4 10.81 -13.20 0.88
N GLN A 5 9.53 -13.53 0.96
CA GLN A 5 8.73 -13.92 -0.20
C GLN A 5 7.92 -12.71 -0.64
N VAL A 6 8.09 -12.28 -1.90
CA VAL A 6 7.34 -11.17 -2.49
C VAL A 6 6.31 -11.72 -3.47
N ALA A 7 5.08 -11.23 -3.39
CA ALA A 7 4.04 -11.58 -4.36
C ALA A 7 4.31 -10.83 -5.67
N CYS A 8 4.27 -11.55 -6.80
CA CYS A 8 4.36 -10.93 -8.11
C CYS A 8 3.06 -10.14 -8.39
N LEU A 9 3.15 -8.84 -8.67
CA LEU A 9 1.98 -7.99 -8.92
C LEU A 9 1.09 -8.48 -10.08
N PHE A 10 1.67 -9.23 -11.03
CA PHE A 10 0.98 -9.67 -12.25
C PHE A 10 0.27 -11.00 -12.09
N CYS A 11 0.95 -12.01 -11.53
CA CYS A 11 0.39 -13.36 -11.39
C CYS A 11 0.02 -13.72 -9.95
N GLN A 12 0.27 -12.82 -8.99
CA GLN A 12 0.07 -13.00 -7.54
C GLN A 12 0.77 -14.23 -6.94
N VAL A 13 1.67 -14.87 -7.71
CA VAL A 13 2.48 -15.99 -7.25
C VAL A 13 3.56 -15.47 -6.32
N LYS A 14 3.72 -16.14 -5.17
CA LYS A 14 4.80 -15.89 -4.22
C LYS A 14 6.12 -16.31 -4.86
N ASN A 15 7.02 -15.35 -4.99
CA ASN A 15 8.36 -15.56 -5.51
C ASN A 15 9.37 -15.16 -4.45
N ASP A 16 10.55 -15.75 -4.53
CA ASP A 16 11.65 -15.36 -3.65
C ASP A 16 12.05 -13.91 -3.96
N SER A 17 12.16 -13.08 -2.92
CA SER A 17 12.51 -11.66 -3.08
C SER A 17 13.92 -11.44 -3.64
N LYS A 18 14.79 -12.46 -3.64
CA LYS A 18 16.11 -12.40 -4.28
C LYS A 18 16.04 -12.56 -5.79
N LEU A 19 14.90 -12.99 -6.35
CA LEU A 19 14.74 -13.12 -7.79
C LEU A 19 14.40 -11.76 -8.42
N ALA A 20 15.20 -11.33 -9.39
CA ALA A 20 14.94 -10.11 -10.17
C ALA A 20 13.70 -10.25 -11.10
N ASN A 21 13.31 -11.48 -11.43
CA ASN A 21 12.17 -11.78 -12.30
C ASN A 21 11.31 -12.89 -11.68
N CYS A 22 10.00 -12.82 -11.89
CA CYS A 22 9.07 -13.86 -11.49
C CYS A 22 9.39 -15.19 -12.20
N SER A 23 9.52 -16.28 -11.45
CA SER A 23 9.79 -17.61 -12.01
C SER A 23 8.63 -18.17 -12.82
N HIS A 24 7.41 -17.70 -12.56
CA HIS A 24 6.19 -18.18 -13.21
C HIS A 24 5.80 -17.36 -14.45
N CYS A 25 6.01 -16.04 -14.41
CA CYS A 25 5.54 -15.12 -15.45
C CYS A 25 6.67 -14.42 -16.22
N GLY A 26 7.93 -14.51 -15.73
CA GLY A 26 9.10 -13.89 -16.35
C GLY A 26 9.17 -12.36 -16.23
N MET A 27 8.19 -11.72 -15.57
CA MET A 27 8.16 -10.26 -15.40
C MET A 27 9.05 -9.80 -14.25
N ALA A 28 9.60 -8.59 -14.35
CA ALA A 28 10.45 -8.00 -13.33
C ALA A 28 9.75 -7.99 -11.96
N LEU A 29 10.40 -8.58 -10.97
CA LEU A 29 9.90 -8.65 -9.61
C LEU A 29 10.28 -7.34 -8.90
N THR A 30 9.28 -6.64 -8.36
CA THR A 30 9.50 -5.39 -7.63
C THR A 30 10.17 -5.71 -6.29
N GLN A 31 11.51 -5.74 -6.29
CA GLN A 31 12.37 -6.11 -5.14
C GLN A 31 12.33 -5.12 -3.96
N HIS A 32 11.79 -3.92 -4.16
CA HIS A 32 11.69 -2.91 -3.13
C HIS A 32 10.31 -2.26 -3.18
N HIS A 33 9.36 -2.83 -2.46
CA HIS A 33 8.30 -2.00 -1.90
C HIS A 33 8.78 -1.59 -0.50
N PRO A 34 9.44 -0.43 -0.35
CA PRO A 34 9.64 0.15 0.96
C PRO A 34 8.24 0.56 1.42
N GLU A 35 7.54 -0.37 2.06
CA GLU A 35 6.29 -0.18 2.77
C GLU A 35 6.55 0.81 3.91
N GLY A 36 6.64 2.08 3.55
CA GLY A 36 6.91 3.19 4.43
C GLY A 36 5.72 3.41 5.35
N LYS A 37 5.63 2.60 6.41
CA LYS A 37 4.66 2.75 7.52
C LYS A 37 4.59 4.20 8.02
N ALA A 38 5.68 4.96 7.93
CA ALA A 38 5.74 6.37 8.27
C ALA A 38 4.82 7.26 7.39
N ARG A 39 4.65 6.95 6.10
CA ARG A 39 3.82 7.73 5.18
C ARG A 39 2.32 7.52 5.44
N LEU A 40 1.93 6.29 5.78
CA LEU A 40 0.53 5.94 6.09
C LEU A 40 0.03 6.66 7.36
N SER A 41 0.84 6.75 8.41
CA SER A 41 0.43 7.45 9.63
C SER A 41 0.27 8.96 9.43
N PHE A 42 1.06 9.55 8.53
CA PHE A 42 0.89 10.95 8.13
C PHE A 42 -0.39 11.14 7.30
N PHE A 43 -0.64 10.23 6.36
CA PHE A 43 -1.86 10.22 5.56
C PHE A 43 -3.12 10.08 6.41
N ALA A 44 -3.09 9.23 7.44
CA ALA A 44 -4.20 9.04 8.36
C ALA A 44 -4.52 10.32 9.16
N LYS A 45 -3.49 11.06 9.62
CA LYS A 45 -3.69 12.35 10.30
C LYS A 45 -4.31 13.39 9.36
N ALA A 46 -3.83 13.49 8.12
CA ALA A 46 -4.38 14.41 7.12
C ALA A 46 -5.84 14.06 6.76
N PHE A 47 -6.15 12.77 6.63
CA PHE A 47 -7.50 12.29 6.33
C PHE A 47 -8.51 12.69 7.42
N TRP A 48 -8.10 12.64 8.69
CA TRP A 48 -8.99 12.99 9.81
C TRP A 48 -9.49 14.45 9.75
N GLY A 49 -8.67 15.39 9.27
CA GLY A 49 -9.08 16.78 9.08
C GLY A 49 -10.18 16.95 8.04
N ILE A 50 -10.09 16.20 6.93
CA ILE A 50 -11.10 16.21 5.86
C ILE A 50 -12.42 15.64 6.36
N VAL A 51 -12.37 14.54 7.14
CA VAL A 51 -13.57 13.92 7.73
C VAL A 51 -14.30 14.90 8.66
N ILE A 52 -13.58 15.57 9.56
CA ILE A 52 -14.17 16.58 10.45
C ILE A 52 -14.85 17.68 9.64
N PHE A 53 -14.18 18.20 8.61
CA PHE A 53 -14.74 19.23 7.74
C PHE A 53 -16.04 18.78 7.06
N CYS A 54 -16.08 17.54 6.56
CA CYS A 54 -17.29 16.96 5.97
C CYS A 54 -18.45 16.85 6.98
N VAL A 55 -18.18 16.37 8.19
CA VAL A 55 -19.23 16.25 9.24
C VAL A 55 -19.78 17.63 9.61
N VAL A 56 -18.91 18.63 9.74
CA VAL A 56 -19.31 20.02 10.00
C VAL A 56 -20.21 20.54 8.88
N MET A 57 -19.87 20.31 7.61
CA MET A 57 -20.72 20.69 6.48
C MET A 57 -22.08 19.97 6.50
N MET A 58 -22.12 18.68 6.84
CA MET A 58 -23.40 17.94 6.97
C MET A 58 -24.29 18.49 8.09
N TYR A 59 -23.71 18.98 9.19
CA TYR A 59 -24.46 19.57 10.30
C TYR A 59 -24.86 21.03 10.04
N LEU A 60 -23.99 21.79 9.37
CA LEU A 60 -24.22 23.19 9.01
C LEU A 60 -25.21 23.36 7.88
N LEU A 61 -25.37 22.35 7.01
CA LEU A 61 -26.42 22.34 6.01
C LEU A 61 -27.71 21.87 6.71
N PRO A 62 -28.59 22.79 7.14
CA PRO A 62 -29.86 22.40 7.71
C PRO A 62 -30.64 21.81 6.54
N ARG A 63 -30.74 20.48 6.51
CA ARG A 63 -31.61 19.77 5.57
C ARG A 63 -33.00 20.40 5.55
#